data_AF-A0A803LPV6-F1
#
_entry.id   AF-A0A803LPV6-F1
#
_cell.length_a   1.000
_cell.length_b   1.000
_cell.length_c   1.000
_cell.angle_alpha   90.00
_cell.angle_beta   90.00
_cell.angle_gamma   90.00
#
_symmetry.space_group_name_H-M   'P 1'
#
loop_
_entity.id
_entity.type
_entity.pdbx_description
1 polymer ?
#
loop_
_entity_poly.entity_id
_entity_poly.type
_entity_poly.pdbx_seq_one_letter_code
_entity_poly.pdbx_strand_id
1 'polypeptide(L)'
;MAVQLFSHEISDLCLGKPPLRPLPASATVADALSLFRRSSGDPSLSVWSSPVAGEASKCIGKISIVDVLCFLCKEENISTPSVALISPVSLLLPDGPSLVKQLDPTSRYFAF
;
A
#
# COMPACT_ATOMS: atom_id res chain seq x y z
N MET A 1 5.97 22.76 -23.02
CA MET A 1 5.64 21.61 -23.90
C MET A 1 4.85 20.61 -23.08
N ALA A 2 3.52 20.55 -23.27
CA ALA A 2 2.60 19.68 -22.54
C ALA A 2 1.77 18.86 -23.55
N VAL A 3 2.47 18.19 -24.48
CA VAL A 3 1.87 17.58 -25.69
C VAL A 3 1.61 16.08 -25.53
N GLN A 4 1.98 15.45 -24.40
CA GLN A 4 1.93 13.99 -24.26
C GLN A 4 1.03 13.43 -23.14
N LEU A 5 0.21 14.25 -22.47
CA LEU A 5 -0.81 13.79 -21.51
C LEU A 5 -2.02 13.07 -22.15
N PHE A 6 -1.99 12.88 -23.47
CA PHE A 6 -3.05 12.24 -24.26
C PHE A 6 -2.62 10.88 -24.84
N SER A 7 -1.46 10.34 -24.41
CA SER A 7 -1.07 8.97 -24.79
C SER A 7 -1.96 7.90 -24.14
N HIS A 8 -2.83 8.31 -23.21
CA HIS A 8 -3.71 7.45 -22.42
C HIS A 8 -2.93 6.37 -21.66
N GLU A 9 -1.69 6.69 -21.27
CA GLU A 9 -0.85 5.81 -20.48
C GLU A 9 -1.20 5.92 -19.01
N ILE A 10 -1.14 4.80 -18.29
CA ILE A 10 -1.46 4.78 -16.85
C ILE A 10 -0.47 5.66 -16.06
N SER A 11 0.76 5.81 -16.54
CA SER A 11 1.78 6.70 -16.00
C SER A 11 1.30 8.16 -15.87
N ASP A 12 0.48 8.64 -16.81
CA ASP A 12 -0.08 9.99 -16.78
C ASP A 12 -0.97 10.23 -15.56
N LEU A 13 -1.69 9.19 -15.09
CA LEU A 13 -2.52 9.26 -13.90
C LEU A 13 -1.71 9.42 -12.61
N CYS A 14 -0.40 9.18 -12.65
CA CYS A 14 0.51 9.29 -11.51
C CYS A 14 1.22 10.65 -11.45
N LEU A 15 1.05 11.52 -12.45
CA LEU A 15 1.70 12.83 -12.49
C LEU A 15 1.23 13.71 -11.33
N GLY A 16 2.19 14.30 -10.61
CA GLY A 16 1.93 15.18 -9.46
C GLY A 16 1.45 14.45 -8.19
N LYS A 17 1.26 13.12 -8.22
CA LYS A 17 0.95 12.34 -7.03
C LYS A 17 2.23 11.99 -6.27
N PRO A 18 2.23 12.03 -4.93
CA PRO A 18 3.38 11.61 -4.14
C PRO A 18 3.65 10.11 -4.37
N PRO A 19 4.93 9.69 -4.33
CA PRO A 19 5.31 8.30 -4.53
C PRO A 19 4.80 7.43 -3.38
N LEU A 20 4.18 6.29 -3.71
CA LEU A 20 3.80 5.30 -2.70
C LEU A 20 5.05 4.56 -2.19
N ARG A 21 5.22 4.54 -0.87
CA ARG A 21 6.33 3.82 -0.25
C ARG A 21 6.01 2.32 -0.16
N PRO A 22 6.94 1.43 -0.53
CA PRO A 22 6.78 0.00 -0.39
C PRO A 22 7.05 -0.44 1.05
N LEU A 23 6.23 -1.37 1.54
CA LEU A 23 6.38 -2.05 2.81
C LEU A 23 6.22 -3.56 2.58
N PRO A 24 7.12 -4.42 3.07
CA PRO A 24 6.95 -5.87 2.93
C PRO A 24 5.78 -6.36 3.78
N ALA A 25 5.10 -7.42 3.33
CA ALA A 25 3.96 -8.00 4.03
C ALA A 25 4.31 -8.54 5.44
N SER A 26 5.58 -8.84 5.69
CA SER A 26 6.12 -9.26 6.99
C SER A 26 6.48 -8.11 7.93
N ALA A 27 6.43 -6.86 7.48
CA ALA A 27 6.68 -5.71 8.34
C ALA A 27 5.65 -5.62 9.46
N THR A 28 6.03 -5.00 10.57
CA THR A 28 5.13 -4.84 11.72
C THR A 28 4.21 -3.62 11.57
N VAL A 29 3.09 -3.61 12.28
CA VAL A 29 2.22 -2.43 12.39
C VAL A 29 2.99 -1.23 12.96
N ALA A 30 3.93 -1.47 13.90
CA ALA A 30 4.83 -0.44 14.41
C ALA A 30 5.72 0.18 13.31
N ASP A 31 6.25 -0.64 12.41
CA ASP A 31 7.05 -0.15 11.28
C ASP A 31 6.22 0.72 10.35
N ALA A 32 4.98 0.31 10.05
CA ALA A 32 4.04 1.10 9.27
C ALA A 32 3.75 2.47 9.92
N LEU A 33 3.47 2.50 11.23
CA LEU A 33 3.28 3.75 11.99
C LEU A 33 4.52 4.65 11.97
N SER A 34 5.71 4.05 12.12
CA SER A 34 6.96 4.80 12.06
C SER A 34 7.17 5.45 10.69
N LEU A 35 6.75 4.77 9.62
CA LEU A 35 6.79 5.32 8.27
C LEU A 35 5.79 6.45 8.12
N PHE A 36 4.51 6.27 8.50
CA PHE A 36 3.51 7.34 8.46
C PHE A 36 3.96 8.59 9.25
N ARG A 37 4.62 8.40 10.40
CA ARG A 37 5.15 9.52 11.19
C ARG A 37 6.32 10.24 10.49
N ARG A 38 7.19 9.52 9.78
CA ARG A 38 8.33 10.10 9.04
C ARG A 38 7.92 10.77 7.72
N SER A 39 6.90 10.24 7.04
CA SER A 39 6.30 10.88 5.85
C SER A 39 5.10 11.73 6.25
N SER A 40 5.35 12.96 6.66
CA SER A 40 4.27 13.93 6.79
C SER A 40 3.68 14.23 5.40
N GLY A 41 2.54 13.61 5.08
CA GLY A 41 1.79 13.88 3.85
C GLY A 41 1.45 12.65 2.99
N ASP A 42 2.04 11.48 3.25
CA ASP A 42 1.69 10.27 2.50
C ASP A 42 0.44 9.62 3.11
N PRO A 43 -0.71 9.59 2.40
CA PRO A 43 -1.96 9.05 2.96
C PRO A 43 -1.97 7.51 3.02
N SER A 44 -1.04 6.85 2.33
CA SER A 44 -1.05 5.39 2.18
C SER A 44 0.31 4.80 1.85
N LEU A 45 0.53 3.58 2.29
CA LEU A 45 1.67 2.72 1.99
C LEU A 45 1.22 1.55 1.11
N SER A 46 2.11 1.07 0.25
CA SER A 46 1.87 -0.13 -0.57
C SER A 46 2.47 -1.35 0.11
N VAL A 47 1.73 -2.46 0.15
CA VAL A 47 2.17 -3.72 0.76
C VAL A 47 2.62 -4.69 -0.33
N TRP A 48 3.82 -5.24 -0.17
CA TRP A 48 4.47 -6.08 -1.17
C TRP A 48 4.68 -7.50 -0.65
N SER A 49 4.44 -8.49 -1.52
CA SER A 49 4.78 -9.87 -1.21
C SER A 49 6.29 -10.07 -1.16
N SER A 50 6.73 -11.02 -0.33
CA SER A 50 8.11 -11.49 -0.42
C SER A 50 8.35 -12.09 -1.81
N PRO A 51 9.49 -11.83 -2.45
CA PRO A 51 9.86 -12.52 -3.68
C PRO A 51 10.00 -14.01 -3.38
N VAL A 52 9.34 -14.85 -4.18
CA VAL A 52 9.51 -16.30 -4.17
C VAL A 52 10.49 -16.63 -5.31
N ALA A 53 11.33 -17.65 -5.15
CA ALA A 53 12.39 -17.96 -6.12
C ALA A 53 11.83 -18.06 -7.56
N GLY A 54 12.17 -17.07 -8.40
CA GLY A 54 11.75 -16.98 -9.80
C GLY A 54 10.63 -15.96 -10.10
N GLU A 55 9.99 -15.36 -9.09
CA GLU A 55 8.92 -14.37 -9.27
C GLU A 55 9.29 -13.00 -8.69
N ALA A 56 8.95 -11.94 -9.42
CA ALA A 56 9.09 -10.57 -8.94
C ALA A 56 8.11 -10.29 -7.79
N SER A 57 8.55 -9.51 -6.80
CA SER A 57 7.68 -9.03 -5.72
C SER A 57 6.46 -8.31 -6.29
N LYS A 58 5.27 -8.68 -5.83
CA LYS A 58 4.00 -8.11 -6.31
C LYS A 58 3.40 -7.22 -5.24
N CYS A 59 2.82 -6.10 -5.64
CA CYS A 59 1.98 -5.29 -4.77
C CYS A 59 0.67 -6.04 -4.49
N ILE A 60 0.48 -6.47 -3.23
CA ILE A 60 -0.69 -7.24 -2.78
C ILE A 60 -1.79 -6.35 -2.20
N GLY A 61 -1.47 -5.10 -1.85
CA GLY A 61 -2.45 -4.18 -1.29
C GLY A 61 -1.91 -2.82 -0.95
N LYS A 62 -2.77 -2.00 -0.35
CA LYS A 62 -2.48 -0.66 0.11
C LYS A 62 -3.09 -0.49 1.49
N ILE A 63 -2.33 0.08 2.41
CA ILE A 63 -2.77 0.41 3.76
C ILE A 63 -2.68 1.91 3.99
N SER A 64 -3.62 2.45 4.75
CA SER A 64 -3.67 3.83 5.19
C SER A 64 -3.54 3.91 6.71
N ILE A 65 -3.36 5.12 7.24
CA ILE A 65 -3.36 5.33 8.68
C ILE A 65 -4.70 4.94 9.32
N VAL A 66 -5.81 5.06 8.56
CA VAL A 66 -7.15 4.67 9.03
C VAL A 66 -7.23 3.16 9.23
N ASP A 67 -6.64 2.37 8.33
CA ASP A 67 -6.64 0.90 8.47
C ASP A 67 -5.88 0.47 9.75
N VAL A 68 -4.76 1.13 10.02
CA VAL A 68 -3.97 0.91 11.24
C VAL A 68 -4.76 1.29 12.50
N LEU A 69 -5.43 2.46 12.49
CA LEU A 69 -6.27 2.89 13.60
C LEU A 69 -7.44 1.93 13.83
N CYS A 70 -8.15 1.54 12.78
CA CYS A 70 -9.24 0.57 12.86
C CYS A 70 -8.76 -0.78 13.42
N PHE A 71 -7.56 -1.24 13.03
CA PHE A 71 -6.99 -2.46 13.56
C PHE A 71 -6.64 -2.35 15.04
N LEU A 72 -5.97 -1.27 15.46
CA LEU A 72 -5.62 -1.05 16.87
C LEU A 72 -6.85 -0.87 17.75
N CYS A 73 -7.93 -0.30 17.20
CA CYS A 73 -9.18 -0.07 17.91
C CYS A 73 -10.08 -1.32 18.05
N LYS A 74 -9.68 -2.48 17.52
CA LYS A 74 -10.38 -3.75 17.79
C LYS A 74 -10.24 -4.09 19.28
N GLU A 75 -11.29 -4.63 19.89
CA GLU A 75 -11.37 -4.88 21.34
C GLU A 75 -10.20 -5.74 21.88
N GLU A 76 -9.82 -6.76 21.11
CA GLU A 76 -8.68 -7.65 21.38
C GLU A 76 -7.34 -6.88 21.37
N ASN A 77 -7.18 -5.97 20.40
CA ASN A 77 -5.96 -5.21 20.18
C ASN A 77 -5.81 -4.02 21.15
N ILE A 78 -6.92 -3.38 21.54
CA ILE A 78 -6.94 -2.35 22.59
C ILE A 78 -6.50 -2.95 23.93
N SER A 79 -6.95 -4.17 24.23
CA SER A 79 -6.63 -4.85 25.48
C SER A 79 -5.14 -5.21 25.58
N THR A 80 -4.47 -5.44 24.43
CA THR A 80 -3.05 -5.82 24.37
C THR A 80 -2.29 -5.10 23.23
N PRO A 81 -2.06 -3.78 23.35
CA PRO A 81 -1.53 -2.96 22.25
C PRO A 81 -0.12 -3.37 21.82
N SER A 82 0.69 -3.90 22.73
CA SER A 82 2.05 -4.38 22.44
C SER A 82 2.06 -5.49 21.40
N VAL A 83 1.11 -6.44 21.51
CA VAL A 83 0.99 -7.56 20.56
C VAL A 83 0.48 -7.06 19.22
N ALA A 84 -0.50 -6.17 19.23
CA ALA A 84 -1.06 -5.55 18.03
C ALA A 84 0.02 -4.80 17.23
N LEU A 85 0.95 -4.11 17.90
CA LEU A 85 2.04 -3.37 17.24
C LEU A 85 3.08 -4.26 16.57
N ILE A 86 3.35 -5.44 17.13
CA ILE A 86 4.33 -6.41 16.59
C ILE A 86 3.69 -7.27 15.48
N SER A 87 2.37 -7.30 15.41
CA SER A 87 1.64 -8.05 14.39
C SER A 87 2.03 -7.61 12.97
N PRO A 88 1.99 -8.53 11.99
CA PRO A 88 2.36 -8.20 10.61
C PRO A 88 1.29 -7.36 9.91
N VAL A 89 1.73 -6.47 9.01
CA VAL A 89 0.83 -5.61 8.23
C VAL A 89 -0.05 -6.35 7.24
N SER A 90 0.25 -7.61 6.94
CA SER A 90 -0.62 -8.47 6.14
C SER A 90 -2.02 -8.62 6.76
N LEU A 91 -2.16 -8.54 8.09
CA LEU A 91 -3.45 -8.60 8.79
C LEU A 91 -4.33 -7.36 8.61
N LEU A 92 -3.75 -6.26 8.12
CA LEU A 92 -4.49 -5.03 7.79
C LEU A 92 -5.17 -5.11 6.42
N LEU A 93 -4.77 -6.08 5.58
CA LEU A 93 -5.33 -6.23 4.25
C LEU A 93 -6.70 -6.94 4.34
N PRO A 94 -7.67 -6.54 3.51
CA PRO A 94 -8.98 -7.19 3.50
C PRO A 94 -8.87 -8.64 2.99
N ASP A 95 -9.58 -9.55 3.63
CA ASP A 95 -9.74 -10.94 3.19
C ASP A 95 -10.62 -10.97 1.94
N GLY A 96 -10.01 -11.03 0.75
CA GLY A 96 -10.76 -11.02 -0.50
C GLY A 96 -9.91 -10.71 -1.74
N PRO A 97 -10.55 -10.54 -2.92
CA PRO A 97 -9.85 -10.15 -4.14
C PRO A 97 -9.13 -8.82 -3.92
N SER A 98 -7.87 -8.75 -4.36
CA SER A 98 -7.04 -7.57 -4.17
C SER A 98 -7.69 -6.33 -4.79
N LEU A 99 -8.02 -5.34 -3.96
CA LEU A 99 -8.52 -4.03 -4.42
C LEU A 99 -7.48 -3.25 -5.23
N VAL A 100 -6.21 -3.65 -5.14
CA VAL A 100 -5.09 -3.04 -5.84
C VAL A 100 -4.63 -3.96 -6.96
N LYS A 101 -4.46 -3.39 -8.17
CA LYS A 101 -3.90 -4.09 -9.33
C LYS A 101 -2.61 -3.40 -9.75
N GLN A 102 -1.52 -4.15 -9.77
CA GLN A 102 -0.26 -3.69 -10.35
C GLN A 102 -0.39 -3.68 -11.88
N LEU A 103 -0.03 -2.57 -12.51
CA LEU A 103 -0.12 -2.36 -13.94
C LEU A 103 1.23 -1.89 -14.47
N ASP A 104 1.52 -2.22 -15.72
CA ASP A 104 2.68 -1.69 -16.43
C ASP A 104 2.48 -0.18 -16.69
N PRO A 105 3.46 0.69 -16.41
CA PRO A 105 3.36 2.12 -16.67
C PRO A 105 3.01 2.48 -18.12
N THR A 106 3.44 1.65 -19.08
CA THR A 106 3.20 1.85 -20.52
C THR A 106 1.87 1.28 -21.01
N SER A 107 1.12 0.62 -20.12
CA SER A 107 -0.20 0.11 -20.46
C SER A 107 -1.19 1.26 -20.62
N ARG A 108 -2.14 1.07 -21.55
CA ARG A 108 -3.11 2.09 -21.94
C ARG A 108 -4.48 1.80 -21.36
N TYR A 109 -5.18 2.82 -20.88
CA TYR A 109 -6.57 2.69 -20.47
C TYR A 109 -7.49 3.07 -21.63
N PHE A 110 -8.32 2.13 -22.09
CA PHE A 110 -9.38 2.40 -23.06
C PHE A 110 -10.64 2.83 -22.30
N ALA A 111 -10.99 4.11 -22.37
CA ALA A 111 -12.32 4.59 -22.00
C ALA A 111 -13.22 4.47 -23.24
N PHE A 112 -14.30 3.70 -23.14
CA PHE A 112 -15.36 3.61 -24.16
C PHE A 112 -16.27 4.83 -24.10
#